data_AF-A0A9E5VMR7-F1
#
_entry.id   AF-A0A9E5VMR7-F1
#
_cell.length_a   1.000
_cell.length_b   1.000
_cell.length_c   1.000
_cell.angle_alpha   90.00
_cell.angle_beta   90.00
_cell.angle_gamma   90.00
#
_symmetry.space_group_name_H-M   'P 1'
#
loop_
_entity.id
_entity.type
_entity.pdbx_description
1 polymer ?
#
loop_
_entity_poly.entity_id
_entity_poly.type
_entity_poly.pdbx_seq_one_letter_code
_entity_poly.pdbx_strand_id
1 'polypeptide(L)'
;MTLNTTRYDVAKAVLEALAFEMRLNMDALRQTGIDVRSLRCVGGGARSEFTLQNKADCMGVPVATLQTREAACLGAAMLAGIALGVYKNASDAVQAVVKTARVFEPDMRRARLYSERYAQYRAYEALSRSLYR
;
A
#
# COMPACT_ATOMS: atom_id res chain seq x y z
N MET A 1 9.80 17.07 17.13
CA MET A 1 8.75 16.95 18.17
C MET A 1 8.63 18.29 18.89
N THR A 2 7.46 18.62 19.41
CA THR A 2 7.23 19.85 20.20
C THR A 2 6.54 19.49 21.52
N LEU A 3 6.38 20.46 22.43
CA LEU A 3 5.65 20.26 23.69
C LEU A 3 4.18 19.84 23.49
N ASN A 4 3.60 20.09 22.31
CA ASN A 4 2.22 19.71 21.99
C ASN A 4 2.12 18.35 21.29
N THR A 5 3.23 17.64 21.05
CA THR A 5 3.22 16.33 20.39
C THR A 5 2.66 15.27 21.34
N THR A 6 1.53 14.67 20.97
CA THR A 6 0.85 13.62 21.75
C THR A 6 1.27 12.22 21.33
N ARG A 7 0.90 11.20 22.12
CA ARG A 7 1.07 9.78 21.74
C ARG A 7 0.34 9.43 20.46
N TYR A 8 -0.80 10.07 20.20
CA TYR A 8 -1.56 9.90 18.96
C TYR A 8 -0.74 10.39 17.76
N ASP A 9 -0.12 11.56 17.87
CA ASP A 9 0.68 12.13 16.79
C ASP A 9 1.87 11.24 16.43
N VAL A 10 2.53 10.65 17.44
CA VAL A 10 3.63 9.69 17.20
C VAL A 10 3.13 8.42 16.51
N ALA A 11 2.03 7.83 17.00
CA ALA A 11 1.46 6.64 16.38
C ALA A 11 1.01 6.89 14.93
N LYS A 12 0.39 8.05 14.69
CA LYS A 12 0.00 8.48 13.34
C LYS A 12 1.22 8.70 12.45
N ALA A 13 2.26 9.38 12.95
CA ALA A 13 3.50 9.62 12.20
C ALA A 13 4.17 8.31 11.79
N VAL A 14 4.15 7.27 12.63
CA VAL A 14 4.65 5.92 12.26
C VAL A 14 3.84 5.32 11.11
N LEU A 15 2.51 5.43 11.14
CA LEU A 15 1.66 4.94 10.05
C LEU A 15 1.84 5.73 8.75
N GLU A 16 2.03 7.05 8.85
CA GLU A 16 2.35 7.93 7.71
C GLU A 16 3.73 7.59 7.13
N ALA A 17 4.76 7.38 7.97
CA ALA A 17 6.09 6.98 7.53
C ALA A 17 6.08 5.65 6.77
N LEU A 18 5.34 4.64 7.25
CA LEU A 18 5.16 3.37 6.53
C LEU A 18 4.54 3.57 5.14
N ALA A 19 3.58 4.48 5.01
CA ALA A 19 2.98 4.79 3.71
C ALA A 19 3.94 5.58 2.81
N PHE A 20 4.78 6.46 3.37
CA PHE A 20 5.82 7.17 2.62
C PHE A 20 6.93 6.25 2.12
N GLU A 21 7.35 5.26 2.90
CA GLU A 21 8.26 4.21 2.44
C GLU A 21 7.68 3.39 1.27
N MET A 22 6.37 3.08 1.32
CA MET A 22 5.70 2.47 0.18
C MET A 22 5.69 3.40 -1.06
N ARG A 23 5.48 4.71 -0.86
CA ARG A 23 5.53 5.71 -1.94
C ARG A 23 6.93 5.86 -2.54
N LEU A 24 7.98 5.76 -1.73
CA LEU A 24 9.37 5.69 -2.20
C LEU A 24 9.58 4.53 -3.17
N ASN A 25 9.07 3.35 -2.83
CA ASN A 25 9.10 2.19 -3.71
C ASN A 25 8.30 2.41 -5.00
N MET A 26 7.12 3.05 -4.92
CA MET A 26 6.35 3.43 -6.11
C MET A 26 7.12 4.40 -7.01
N ASP A 27 7.80 5.39 -6.44
CA ASP A 27 8.61 6.33 -7.21
C ASP A 27 9.81 5.64 -7.88
N ALA A 28 10.45 4.68 -7.20
CA ALA A 28 11.51 3.86 -7.78
C ALA A 28 10.99 2.99 -8.94
N LEU A 29 9.80 2.38 -8.81
CA LEU A 29 9.14 1.65 -9.90
C LEU A 29 8.80 2.56 -11.08
N ARG A 30 8.37 3.81 -10.83
CA ARG A 30 8.12 4.78 -11.90
C ARG A 30 9.38 5.11 -12.69
N GLN A 31 10.54 5.17 -12.04
CA GLN A 31 11.83 5.39 -12.72
C GLN A 31 12.21 4.25 -13.67
N THR A 32 11.66 3.04 -13.48
CA THR A 32 11.84 1.91 -14.40
C THR A 32 10.73 1.82 -15.46
N GLY A 33 9.82 2.80 -15.53
CA GLY A 33 8.69 2.83 -16.46
C GLY A 33 7.43 2.13 -15.96
N ILE A 34 7.39 1.68 -14.70
CA ILE A 34 6.22 1.01 -14.12
C ILE A 34 5.32 2.05 -13.44
N ASP A 35 4.15 2.29 -14.04
CA ASP A 35 3.12 3.16 -13.48
C ASP A 35 2.14 2.39 -12.58
N VAL A 36 2.32 2.52 -11.26
CA VAL A 36 1.43 1.90 -10.27
C VAL A 36 0.15 2.72 -10.13
N ARG A 37 -0.96 2.21 -10.66
CA ARG A 37 -2.27 2.89 -10.68
C ARG A 37 -3.21 2.52 -9.56
N SER A 38 -2.97 1.39 -8.89
CA SER A 38 -3.74 0.97 -7.72
C SER A 38 -2.95 -0.07 -6.94
N LEU A 39 -3.37 -0.30 -5.69
CA LEU A 39 -2.75 -1.27 -4.79
C LEU A 39 -3.78 -2.23 -4.25
N ARG A 40 -3.39 -3.49 -4.05
CA ARG A 40 -4.18 -4.49 -3.33
C ARG A 40 -3.50 -4.81 -2.02
N CYS A 41 -4.15 -4.48 -0.90
CA CYS A 41 -3.64 -4.72 0.43
C CYS A 41 -4.25 -6.00 1.01
N VAL A 42 -3.39 -6.87 1.54
CA VAL A 42 -3.75 -8.18 2.10
C VAL A 42 -3.05 -8.39 3.44
N GLY A 43 -3.43 -9.45 4.17
CA GLY A 43 -2.83 -9.80 5.46
C GLY A 43 -3.11 -8.79 6.58
N GLY A 44 -2.21 -8.72 7.57
CA GLY A 44 -2.38 -7.86 8.75
C GLY A 44 -2.52 -6.37 8.41
N GLY A 45 -1.83 -5.90 7.37
CA GLY A 45 -1.87 -4.52 6.91
C GLY A 45 -3.20 -4.07 6.29
N ALA A 46 -4.16 -4.98 6.12
CA ALA A 46 -5.49 -4.74 5.58
C ALA A 46 -6.61 -4.82 6.65
N ARG A 47 -6.26 -4.92 7.95
CA ARG A 47 -7.24 -5.05 9.04
C ARG A 47 -7.85 -3.71 9.50
N SER A 48 -7.17 -2.59 9.25
CA SER A 48 -7.57 -1.27 9.72
C SER A 48 -7.98 -0.38 8.56
N GLU A 49 -9.25 0.03 8.53
CA GLU A 49 -9.77 0.97 7.53
C GLU A 49 -9.03 2.31 7.58
N PHE A 50 -8.68 2.78 8.78
CA PHE A 50 -7.90 4.00 8.96
C PHE A 50 -6.53 3.89 8.27
N THR A 51 -5.83 2.77 8.46
CA THR A 51 -4.52 2.55 7.84
C THR A 51 -4.63 2.41 6.31
N LEU A 52 -5.71 1.79 5.81
CA LEU A 52 -5.97 1.65 4.38
C LEU A 52 -6.29 2.99 3.71
N GLN A 53 -7.12 3.82 4.34
CA GLN A 53 -7.40 5.17 3.86
C GLN A 53 -6.16 6.04 3.90
N ASN A 54 -5.38 6.00 5.00
CA ASN A 54 -4.12 6.74 5.11
C ASN A 54 -3.13 6.35 3.99
N LYS A 55 -3.05 5.06 3.66
CA LYS A 55 -2.28 4.55 2.53
C LYS A 55 -2.74 5.14 1.20
N ALA A 56 -4.04 5.10 0.91
CA ALA A 56 -4.60 5.66 -0.31
C ALA A 56 -4.28 7.16 -0.43
N ASP A 57 -4.51 7.91 0.65
CA ASP A 57 -4.25 9.35 0.69
C ASP A 57 -2.75 9.67 0.53
N CYS A 58 -1.86 8.95 1.23
CA CYS A 58 -0.42 9.19 1.16
C CYS A 58 0.17 8.84 -0.21
N MET A 59 -0.29 7.76 -0.84
CA MET A 59 0.23 7.26 -2.12
C MET A 59 -0.45 7.90 -3.34
N GLY A 60 -1.63 8.49 -3.14
CA GLY A 60 -2.40 9.15 -4.20
C GLY A 60 -3.00 8.18 -5.22
N VAL A 61 -3.20 6.91 -4.84
CA VAL A 61 -3.79 5.87 -5.71
C VAL A 61 -4.81 5.04 -4.92
N PRO A 62 -5.82 4.45 -5.59
CA PRO A 62 -6.80 3.61 -4.92
C PRO A 62 -6.15 2.40 -4.24
N VAL A 63 -6.58 2.10 -3.01
CA VAL A 63 -6.16 0.91 -2.27
C VAL A 63 -7.34 -0.01 -2.07
N ALA A 64 -7.25 -1.23 -2.58
CA ALA A 64 -8.30 -2.24 -2.48
C ALA A 64 -7.95 -3.32 -1.46
N THR A 65 -8.94 -3.88 -0.78
CA THR A 65 -8.82 -5.12 0.00
C THR A 65 -9.49 -6.27 -0.73
N LEU A 66 -9.11 -7.50 -0.38
CA LEU A 66 -9.74 -8.72 -0.90
C LEU A 66 -10.70 -9.32 0.13
N GLN A 67 -11.69 -10.09 -0.34
CA GLN A 67 -12.56 -10.87 0.54
C GLN A 67 -11.80 -11.97 1.29
N THR A 68 -10.75 -12.53 0.66
CA THR A 68 -9.85 -13.45 1.34
C THR A 68 -8.81 -12.71 2.18
N ARG A 69 -8.51 -13.24 3.37
CA ARG A 69 -7.38 -12.80 4.21
C ARG A 69 -6.10 -13.56 3.90
N GLU A 70 -6.21 -14.74 3.32
CA GLU A 70 -5.11 -15.68 3.04
C GLU A 70 -4.75 -15.65 1.55
N ALA A 71 -4.28 -14.50 1.07
CA ALA A 71 -3.98 -14.29 -0.36
C ALA A 71 -2.90 -15.24 -0.89
N ALA A 72 -1.91 -15.60 -0.07
CA ALA A 72 -0.85 -16.55 -0.43
C ALA A 72 -1.42 -17.96 -0.62
N CYS A 73 -2.25 -18.44 0.32
CA CYS A 73 -2.91 -19.74 0.21
C CYS A 73 -3.86 -19.79 -0.99
N LEU A 74 -4.59 -18.70 -1.26
CA LEU A 74 -5.44 -18.60 -2.46
C LEU A 74 -4.60 -18.71 -3.74
N GLY A 75 -3.46 -18.01 -3.81
CA GLY A 75 -2.54 -18.10 -4.94
C GLY A 75 -2.00 -19.51 -5.16
N ALA A 76 -1.59 -20.21 -4.09
CA ALA A 76 -1.15 -21.60 -4.16
C ALA A 76 -2.26 -22.54 -4.66
N ALA A 77 -3.50 -22.37 -4.17
CA ALA A 77 -4.65 -23.13 -4.62
C ALA A 77 -4.99 -22.87 -6.09
N MET A 78 -4.84 -21.62 -6.56
CA MET A 78 -5.03 -21.28 -7.96
C MET A 78 -4.00 -21.97 -8.86
N LEU A 79 -2.71 -21.97 -8.47
CA LEU A 79 -1.65 -22.64 -9.22
C LEU A 79 -1.88 -24.17 -9.28
N ALA A 80 -2.27 -24.78 -8.16
CA ALA A 80 -2.65 -26.19 -8.14
C ALA A 80 -3.86 -26.48 -9.04
N GLY A 81 -4.87 -25.62 -9.01
CA GLY A 81 -6.04 -25.73 -9.89
C GLY A 81 -5.69 -25.65 -11.37
N ILE A 82 -4.72 -24.80 -11.75
CA ILE A 82 -4.21 -24.74 -13.14
C ILE A 82 -3.51 -26.05 -13.51
N ALA A 83 -2.63 -26.56 -12.64
CA ALA A 83 -1.89 -27.80 -12.89
C ALA A 83 -2.82 -29.03 -13.03
N LEU A 84 -3.94 -29.02 -12.31
CA LEU A 84 -4.96 -30.07 -12.36
C LEU A 84 -6.03 -29.85 -13.45
N GLY A 85 -5.94 -28.78 -14.25
CA GLY A 85 -6.90 -28.48 -15.31
C GLY A 85 -8.25 -27.94 -14.84
N VAL A 86 -8.38 -27.56 -13.57
CA VAL A 86 -9.58 -26.89 -13.02
C VAL A 86 -9.74 -25.50 -13.62
N TYR A 87 -8.63 -24.79 -13.82
CA TYR A 87 -8.60 -23.48 -14.47
C TYR A 87 -7.75 -23.53 -15.73
N LYS A 88 -8.16 -22.81 -16.77
CA LYS A 88 -7.44 -22.78 -18.06
C LYS A 88 -6.06 -22.10 -17.95
N ASN A 89 -5.98 -21.05 -17.14
CA ASN A 89 -4.79 -20.25 -16.92
C ASN A 89 -4.96 -19.35 -15.68
N ALA A 90 -3.94 -18.55 -15.37
CA ALA A 90 -3.96 -17.64 -14.23
C ALA A 90 -5.10 -16.60 -14.28
N SER A 91 -5.43 -16.06 -15.46
CA SER A 91 -6.51 -15.08 -15.59
C SER A 91 -7.87 -15.69 -15.27
N ASP A 92 -8.12 -16.91 -15.77
CA ASP A 92 -9.33 -17.68 -15.48
C ASP A 92 -9.48 -17.97 -13.97
N ALA A 93 -8.38 -18.41 -13.33
CA ALA A 93 -8.34 -18.61 -11.89
C ALA A 93 -8.62 -17.32 -11.11
N VAL A 94 -7.98 -16.19 -11.48
CA VAL A 94 -8.19 -14.90 -10.83
C VAL A 94 -9.67 -14.48 -10.92
N GLN A 95 -10.27 -14.58 -12.10
CA GLN A 95 -11.68 -14.22 -12.32
C GLN A 95 -12.63 -15.09 -11.51
N ALA A 96 -12.33 -16.38 -11.36
CA ALA A 96 -13.17 -17.30 -10.62
C ALA A 96 -13.18 -17.04 -9.10
N VAL A 97 -12.01 -16.74 -8.49
CA VAL A 97 -11.87 -16.78 -7.03
C VAL A 97 -11.35 -15.51 -6.36
N VAL A 98 -10.75 -14.57 -7.07
CA VAL A 98 -10.22 -13.32 -6.47
C VAL A 98 -11.29 -12.24 -6.47
N LYS A 99 -11.88 -11.99 -5.29
CA LYS A 99 -12.92 -10.99 -5.10
C LYS A 99 -12.42 -9.80 -4.30
N THR A 100 -12.59 -8.60 -4.84
CA THR A 100 -12.37 -7.34 -4.12
C THR A 100 -13.45 -7.17 -3.05
N ALA A 101 -13.07 -6.80 -1.82
CA ALA A 101 -14.00 -6.52 -0.73
C ALA A 101 -14.39 -5.04 -0.68
N ARG A 102 -13.39 -4.15 -0.66
CA ARG A 102 -13.59 -2.70 -0.58
C ARG A 102 -12.47 -1.97 -1.28
N VAL A 103 -12.77 -0.79 -1.82
CA VAL A 103 -11.80 0.15 -2.38
C VAL A 103 -11.82 1.43 -1.55
N PHE A 104 -10.63 1.93 -1.22
CA PHE A 104 -10.38 3.19 -0.54
C PHE A 104 -9.78 4.16 -1.56
N GLU A 105 -10.58 5.13 -1.98
CA GLU A 105 -10.17 6.18 -2.90
C GLU A 105 -9.38 7.27 -2.15
N PRO A 106 -8.34 7.86 -2.76
CA PRO A 106 -7.61 8.95 -2.13
C PRO A 106 -8.50 10.18 -1.95
N ASP A 107 -8.55 10.73 -0.75
CA ASP A 107 -9.07 12.08 -0.52
C ASP A 107 -8.05 13.09 -1.04
N MET A 108 -8.38 13.75 -2.15
CA MET A 108 -7.47 14.65 -2.86
C MET A 108 -6.95 15.81 -1.99
N ARG A 109 -7.73 16.28 -1.00
CA ARG A 109 -7.27 17.31 -0.07
C ARG A 109 -6.18 16.76 0.84
N ARG A 110 -6.37 15.55 1.38
CA ARG A 110 -5.36 14.88 2.20
C ARG A 110 -4.15 14.46 1.37
N ALA A 111 -4.36 13.98 0.14
CA ALA A 111 -3.28 13.58 -0.77
C ALA A 111 -2.34 14.73 -1.13
N ARG A 112 -2.88 15.95 -1.31
CA ARG A 112 -2.06 17.15 -1.50
C ARG A 112 -1.20 17.44 -0.25
N LEU A 113 -1.81 17.48 0.93
CA LEU A 113 -1.10 17.67 2.20
C LEU A 113 -0.01 16.61 2.42
N TYR A 114 -0.32 15.34 2.13
CA TYR A 114 0.63 14.25 2.26
C TYR A 114 1.75 14.30 1.23
N SER A 115 1.52 14.87 0.05
CA SER A 115 2.58 15.10 -0.94
C SER A 115 3.58 16.15 -0.47
N GLU A 116 3.13 17.21 0.19
CA GLU A 116 4.00 18.22 0.82
C GLU A 116 4.84 17.60 1.95
N ARG A 117 4.20 16.79 2.82
CA ARG A 117 4.90 16.05 3.88
C ARG A 117 5.87 15.01 3.35
N TYR A 118 5.53 14.34 2.25
CA TYR A 118 6.40 13.38 1.61
C TYR A 118 7.68 14.04 1.07
N ALA A 119 7.59 15.26 0.53
CA ALA A 119 8.78 16.01 0.12
C ALA A 119 9.71 16.30 1.32
N GLN A 120 9.14 16.64 2.49
CA GLN A 120 9.92 16.80 3.72
C GLN A 120 10.54 15.46 4.17
N TYR A 121 9.76 14.37 4.13
CA TYR A 121 10.23 13.03 4.44
C TYR A 121 11.45 12.64 3.60
N ARG A 122 11.42 12.90 2.29
CA ARG A 122 12.53 12.64 1.36
C ARG A 122 13.80 13.40 1.72
N ALA A 123 13.68 14.65 2.17
CA ALA A 123 14.83 15.43 2.61
C ALA A 123 15.47 14.83 3.88
N TYR A 124 14.65 14.40 4.85
CA TYR A 124 15.14 13.74 6.06
C TYR A 124 15.75 12.37 5.78
N GLU A 125 15.18 11.61 4.85
CA GLU A 125 15.69 10.30 4.43
C GLU A 125 17.07 10.40 3.75
N ALA A 126 17.26 11.42 2.89
CA ALA A 126 18.56 11.69 2.30
C ALA A 126 19.61 12.08 3.36
N LEU A 127 19.22 12.92 4.33
CA LEU A 127 20.10 13.31 5.44
C LEU A 127 20.45 12.10 6.31
N SER A 128 19.47 11.29 6.72
CA SER A 128 19.72 10.11 7.57
C SER A 128 20.66 9.10 6.88
N ARG A 129 20.50 8.86 5.58
CA ARG A 129 21.43 8.01 4.81
C ARG A 129 22.87 8.50 4.84
N SER A 130 23.11 9.80 4.92
CA SER A 130 24.47 10.36 5.00
C SER A 130 25.13 10.14 6.37
N LEU A 131 24.34 9.92 7.43
CA LEU A 131 24.83 9.76 8.80
C LEU A 131 25.11 8.31 9.18
N TYR A 132 24.46 7.35 8.51
CA TYR A 132 24.57 5.91 8.79
C TYR A 132 25.29 5.12 7.68
N ARG A 133 26.09 5.81 6.84
CA ARG A 133 27.04 5.22 5.90
C ARG A 133 28.45 5.39 6.43
#